data_AF-A0A150GZW1-F1
#
_entry.id   AF-A0A150GZW1-F1
#
_cell.length_a   1.000
_cell.length_b   1.000
_cell.length_c   1.000
_cell.angle_alpha   90.00
_cell.angle_beta   90.00
_cell.angle_gamma   90.00
#
_symmetry.space_group_name_H-M   'P 1'
#
loop_
_entity.id
_entity.type
_entity.pdbx_description
1 polymer ?
#
loop_
_entity_poly.entity_id
_entity_poly.type
_entity_poly.pdbx_seq_one_letter_code
_entity_poly.pdbx_strand_id
1 'polypeptide(L)' 'MLSSQGSFTETELGEVKFPEISTPILEKVCQYFYYKLRYQNSTTKNIPEFKVQPEIALELLMAANFLDT' A
#
# COMPACT_ATOMS: atom_id res chain seq x y z
N MET A 1 -9.97 8.36 2.38
CA MET A 1 -9.15 9.59 2.18
C MET A 1 -9.45 10.26 0.84
N LEU A 2 -9.01 9.73 -0.31
CA LEU A 2 -9.13 10.40 -1.62
C LEU A 2 -10.53 10.36 -2.29
N SER A 3 -11.37 9.40 -1.91
CA SER A 3 -12.75 9.27 -2.42
C SER A 3 -13.80 9.60 -1.35
N SER A 4 -13.36 10.24 -0.26
CA SER A 4 -14.24 10.69 0.82
C SER A 4 -15.26 11.70 0.28
N GLN A 5 -16.53 11.57 0.68
CA GLN A 5 -17.57 12.56 0.36
C GLN A 5 -17.38 13.91 1.08
N GLY A 6 -16.36 14.04 1.92
CA GLY A 6 -16.00 15.29 2.58
C GLY A 6 -15.00 16.12 1.76
N SER A 7 -15.06 17.45 1.92
CA SER A 7 -14.07 18.41 1.39
C SER A 7 -12.74 18.29 2.15
N PHE A 8 -12.03 17.19 1.91
CA PHE A 8 -10.69 16.96 2.43
C PHE A 8 -9.65 17.51 1.45
N THR A 9 -8.61 18.16 1.97
CA THR A 9 -7.51 18.74 1.20
C THR A 9 -6.79 17.72 0.32
N GLU A 10 -6.73 16.46 0.77
CA GLU A 10 -6.16 15.33 0.06
C GLU A 10 -6.90 15.05 -1.24
N THR A 11 -8.22 15.21 -1.24
CA THR A 11 -9.07 15.03 -2.43
C THR A 11 -8.81 16.14 -3.46
N GLU A 12 -8.58 17.38 -3.01
CA GLU A 12 -8.31 18.52 -3.90
C GLU A 12 -6.88 18.52 -4.45
N LEU A 13 -5.90 18.19 -3.62
CA LEU A 13 -4.48 18.21 -4.00
C LEU A 13 -4.02 16.91 -4.67
N GLY A 14 -4.75 15.80 -4.46
CA GLY A 14 -4.35 14.48 -4.93
C GLY A 14 -3.10 13.93 -4.23
N GLU A 15 -2.75 14.47 -3.06
CA GLU A 15 -1.58 14.10 -2.28
C GLU A 15 -2.01 13.58 -0.91
N VAL A 16 -1.36 12.50 -0.44
CA VAL A 16 -1.52 11.97 0.92
C VAL A 16 -0.16 11.93 1.60
N LYS A 17 -0.06 12.53 2.78
CA LYS A 17 1.17 12.54 3.58
C LYS A 17 1.09 11.47 4.66
N PHE A 18 2.12 10.63 4.74
CA PHE A 18 2.24 9.58 5.75
C PHE A 18 3.39 9.89 6.72
N PRO A 19 3.16 10.64 7.81
CA PRO A 19 4.20 10.95 8.78
C PRO A 19 4.67 9.73 9.60
N GLU A 20 3.83 8.69 9.70
CA GLU A 20 4.09 7.49 10.51
C GLU A 20 4.66 6.31 9.71
N ILE A 21 4.75 6.44 8.38
CA ILE A 21 5.26 5.37 7.51
C ILE A 21 6.61 5.81 6.93
N SER A 22 7.65 5.03 7.19
CA SER A 22 8.97 5.32 6.66
C SER A 22 9.04 5.10 5.14
N THR A 23 9.95 5.81 4.46
CA THR A 23 10.16 5.70 3.01
C THR A 23 10.34 4.26 2.50
N PRO A 24 11.21 3.40 3.08
CA PRO A 24 11.38 2.03 2.58
C PRO A 24 10.12 1.18 2.70
N ILE A 25 9.29 1.43 3.72
CA ILE A 25 8.01 0.73 3.89
C ILE A 25 6.98 1.23 2.90
N LEU A 26 6.86 2.55 2.72
CA LEU A 26 5.95 3.12 1.73
C LEU A 26 6.30 2.65 0.30
N GLU A 27 7.58 2.54 -0.02
CA GLU A 27 8.02 1.95 -1.29
C GLU A 27 7.52 0.51 -1.45
N LYS A 28 7.64 -0.32 -0.40
CA LYS A 28 7.12 -1.70 -0.44
C LYS A 28 5.61 -1.79 -0.53
N VAL A 29 4.89 -0.89 0.12
CA VAL A 29 3.43 -0.77 -0.03
C VAL A 29 3.05 -0.45 -1.48
N CYS A 30 3.73 0.52 -2.12
CA CYS A 30 3.51 0.84 -3.53
C CYS A 30 3.76 -0.37 -4.44
N GLN A 31 4.86 -1.10 -4.22
CA GLN A 31 5.15 -2.34 -4.95
C GLN A 31 4.03 -3.39 -4.76
N TYR A 32 3.50 -3.52 -3.55
CA TYR A 32 2.38 -4.41 -3.27
C TYR A 32 1.10 -3.97 -4.00
N PHE A 33 0.80 -2.68 -4.11
CA PHE A 33 -0.34 -2.20 -4.87
C PHE A 33 -0.27 -2.60 -6.35
N TYR A 34 0.89 -2.45 -7.00
CA TYR A 34 1.09 -2.93 -8.37
C TYR A 34 0.95 -4.45 -8.47
N TYR A 35 1.55 -5.19 -7.53
CA TYR A 35 1.43 -6.64 -7.47
C TYR A 35 -0.04 -7.08 -7.36
N LYS A 36 -0.79 -6.53 -6.39
CA LYS A 36 -2.20 -6.82 -6.18
C LYS A 36 -3.02 -6.47 -7.42
N LEU A 37 -2.87 -5.27 -7.97
CA LEU A 37 -3.60 -4.85 -9.18
C LEU A 37 -3.34 -5.80 -10.36
N ARG A 38 -2.09 -6.24 -10.53
CA ARG A 38 -1.68 -7.11 -11.63
C ARG A 38 -2.21 -8.54 -11.51
N TYR A 39 -2.38 -9.05 -10.30
CA TYR A 39 -2.68 -10.47 -10.05
C TYR A 39 -4.04 -10.74 -9.39
N GLN A 40 -4.75 -9.74 -8.87
CA GLN A 40 -6.03 -9.92 -8.15
C GLN A 40 -7.10 -10.69 -8.94
N ASN A 41 -7.14 -10.49 -10.26
CA ASN A 41 -8.10 -11.13 -11.17
C ASN A 41 -7.42 -12.10 -12.15
N SER A 42 -6.18 -12.49 -11.87
CA SER A 42 -5.41 -13.36 -12.76
C SER A 42 -5.88 -14.82 -12.62
N THR A 43 -6.25 -15.43 -13.74
CA THR A 43 -6.59 -16.87 -13.81
C THR A 43 -5.36 -17.76 -13.97
N THR A 44 -4.17 -17.17 -14.11
CA THR A 44 -2.90 -17.87 -14.22
C THR A 44 -2.52 -18.53 -12.90
N LYS A 45 -2.19 -19.83 -12.92
CA LYS A 45 -1.78 -20.61 -11.73
C LYS A 45 -0.42 -20.19 -11.14
N ASN A 46 0.42 -19.52 -11.94
CA ASN A 46 1.79 -19.15 -11.58
C ASN A 46 1.86 -17.68 -11.16
N ILE A 47 1.30 -17.35 -10.01
CA ILE A 47 1.46 -16.03 -9.39
C ILE A 47 2.82 -16.01 -8.67
N PRO A 48 3.74 -15.09 -8.99
CA PRO A 48 5.03 -15.02 -8.32
C PRO A 48 4.88 -14.61 -6.86
N GLU A 49 5.76 -15.09 -5.99
CA GLU A 49 5.73 -14.70 -4.58
C GLU A 49 6.13 -13.23 -4.37
N PHE A 50 5.36 -12.51 -3.56
CA PHE A 50 5.73 -11.17 -3.12
C PHE A 50 6.73 -11.25 -1.95
N LYS A 51 8.02 -11.11 -2.27
CA LYS A 51 9.09 -11.23 -1.28
C LYS A 51 9.14 -10.04 -0.32
N VAL A 52 9.06 -10.34 0.98
CA VAL A 52 9.23 -9.39 2.08
C VAL A 52 10.48 -9.79 2.87
N GLN A 53 11.37 -8.83 3.11
CA GLN A 53 12.56 -9.07 3.92
C GLN A 53 12.17 -9.16 5.41
N PRO A 54 12.72 -10.10 6.18
CA PRO A 54 12.39 -10.25 7.60
C PRO A 54 12.55 -8.95 8.41
N GLU A 55 13.54 -8.14 8.05
CA GLU A 55 13.91 -6.90 8.73
C GLU A 55 12.81 -5.83 8.68
N ILE A 56 11.99 -5.83 7.62
CA ILE A 56 10.91 -4.85 7.41
C ILE A 56 9.52 -5.43 7.67
N ALA A 57 9.41 -6.73 7.96
CA ALA A 57 8.13 -7.44 7.96
C ALA A 57 7.15 -6.89 9.02
N LEU A 58 7.66 -6.56 10.22
CA LEU A 58 6.84 -6.02 11.31
C LEU A 58 6.33 -4.60 11.00
N GLU A 59 7.20 -3.74 10.48
CA GLU A 59 6.83 -2.37 10.14
C GLU A 59 5.85 -2.33 8.95
N LEU A 60 6.08 -3.20 7.95
CA LEU A 60 5.16 -3.37 6.83
C LEU A 60 3.79 -3.91 7.29
N LEU A 61 3.74 -4.79 8.29
CA LEU A 61 2.49 -5.26 8.89
C LEU A 61 1.72 -4.13 9.58
N MET A 62 2.41 -3.28 10.35
CA MET A 62 1.79 -2.11 10.98
C MET A 62 1.24 -1.14 9.94
N ALA A 63 2.02 -0.85 8.90
CA ALA A 63 1.58 -0.01 7.78
C ALA A 63 0.39 -0.61 7.04
N ALA A 64 0.37 -1.92 6.81
CA ALA A 64 -0.76 -2.60 6.18
C ALA A 64 -2.05 -2.45 6.99
N ASN A 65 -1.97 -2.60 8.32
CA ASN A 65 -3.11 -2.38 9.21
C ASN A 65 -3.57 -0.91 9.23
N PHE A 66 -2.64 0.04 9.20
CA PHE A 66 -2.94 1.47 9.14
C PHE A 66 -3.63 1.88 7.83
N LEU A 67 -3.29 1.24 6.71
CA LEU A 67 -3.82 1.60 5.39
C LEU A 67 -5.17 0.93 5.05
N ASP A 68 -5.61 -0.05 5.83
CA ASP A 68 -6.90 -0.75 5.64
C ASP A 68 -8.08 -0.02 6.30
N THR A 69 -7.80 0.96 7.17
CA THR A 69 -8.82 1.83 7.81
C THR A 69 -9.26 2.98 6.91
#